data_AF-A0A098EEG0-F1
#
_entry.id   AF-A0A098EEG0-F1
#
_cell.length_a   1.000
_cell.length_b   1.000
_cell.length_c   1.000
_cell.angle_alpha   90.00
_cell.angle_beta   90.00
_cell.angle_gamma   90.00
#
_symmetry.space_group_name_H-M   'P 1'
#
loop_
_entity.id
_entity.type
_entity.pdbx_description
1 polymer ?
#
loop_
_entity_poly.entity_id
_entity_poly.type
_entity_poly.pdbx_seq_one_letter_code
_entity_poly.pdbx_strand_id
1 'polypeptide(L)'
;MLIEKMYKIFPDEDKFIAHFHEWLSGAGMLYLKMQNLPVATVFTTHATIIGRTMANTGIDLYGKIYEGLSKGQTFPVEESKKFGIADKHTMEIASATNADVFSTVSEVTGKEAGYFFHKKPDIILPNGIDIEPGITIDEITIRRRENRKIMRSFLNAYFLRYYNVDTNRIRTLFISGRYEFRNKGIDLFIKALGNLNRKLKEAKEKNERLNFDAVIAFLFIPSDVKGENLRVMRNVMIYENIEGIVDNEILVMKNKIISYIVSGKINKMPDETNKYDNFFSNEFINACRDIFAHFDELRGQEPPLSAFDLRSENDAILKSLKADGLENKEEDVVKVINYPVYLSPRDMFINLDYNTAISAFDMGIFPSYYEPWGYTPLEAAKYGVITITTDLAGFGNFIKKKDEGGIYVIQRIGKDDEYVVENLTKKILEILNFSDDERVKARMRARELATFCDWKILVNNYFEAHKMAMEKMKIKVKK
;
A
#
# COMPACT_ATOMS: atom_id res chain seq x y z
N MET A 1 19.85 32.48 16.22
CA MET A 1 18.96 31.32 15.91
C MET A 1 18.30 30.78 17.19
N LEU A 2 17.14 30.09 17.17
CA LEU A 2 16.45 29.61 18.41
C LEU A 2 17.34 28.70 19.26
N ILE A 3 17.96 27.67 18.66
CA ILE A 3 18.80 26.69 19.39
C ILE A 3 20.00 27.37 20.05
N GLU A 4 20.62 28.35 19.39
CA GLU A 4 21.68 29.17 19.97
C GLU A 4 21.19 29.98 21.17
N LYS A 5 20.00 30.60 21.09
CA LYS A 5 19.42 31.32 22.23
C LYS A 5 19.16 30.38 23.39
N MET A 6 18.64 29.18 23.13
CA MET A 6 18.42 28.16 24.16
C MET A 6 19.73 27.75 24.83
N TYR A 7 20.78 27.49 24.05
CA TYR A 7 22.10 27.17 24.57
C TYR A 7 22.65 28.29 25.49
N LYS A 8 22.49 29.56 25.11
CA LYS A 8 22.94 30.70 25.93
C LYS A 8 22.16 30.88 27.25
N ILE A 9 20.92 30.40 27.32
CA ILE A 9 20.09 30.48 28.55
C ILE A 9 20.45 29.35 29.52
N PHE A 10 20.84 28.19 29.00
CA PHE A 10 21.13 26.99 29.78
C PHE A 10 22.59 26.51 29.54
N PRO A 11 23.61 27.36 29.77
CA PRO A 11 24.99 27.03 29.39
C PRO A 11 25.59 25.88 30.21
N ASP A 12 25.06 25.62 31.42
CA ASP A 12 25.58 24.62 32.36
C ASP A 12 25.02 23.20 32.10
N GLU A 13 24.17 23.02 31.10
CA GLU A 13 23.76 21.68 30.66
C GLU A 13 24.76 21.12 29.63
N ASP A 14 25.62 20.19 30.07
CA ASP A 14 26.65 19.50 29.27
C ASP A 14 26.13 18.67 28.07
N LYS A 15 24.84 18.76 27.71
CA LYS A 15 24.15 17.77 26.86
C LYS A 15 23.17 18.37 25.85
N PHE A 16 23.58 19.39 25.10
CA PHE A 16 22.79 19.85 23.95
C PHE A 16 22.97 18.95 22.73
N ILE A 17 21.88 18.36 22.27
CA ILE A 17 21.81 17.62 21.01
C ILE A 17 20.77 18.31 20.11
N ALA A 18 21.16 18.60 18.88
CA ALA A 18 20.27 19.10 17.85
C ALA A 18 20.20 18.09 16.69
N HIS A 19 19.03 17.47 16.50
CA HIS A 19 18.79 16.51 15.44
C HIS A 19 18.01 17.18 14.30
N PHE A 20 18.62 17.21 13.12
CA PHE A 20 18.08 17.80 11.90
C PHE A 20 17.65 16.71 10.92
N HIS A 21 16.45 16.83 10.38
CA HIS A 21 15.91 15.91 9.38
C HIS A 21 15.76 16.63 8.05
N GLU A 22 16.27 16.01 6.99
CA GLU A 22 16.27 16.52 5.62
C GLU A 22 17.05 17.83 5.40
N TRP A 23 17.52 18.02 4.17
CA TRP A 23 18.35 19.16 3.77
C TRP A 23 17.69 20.52 4.02
N LEU A 24 16.36 20.57 4.04
CA LEU A 24 15.57 21.77 4.36
C LEU A 24 15.88 22.32 5.76
N SER A 25 16.23 21.46 6.71
CA SER A 25 16.63 21.87 8.07
C SER A 25 18.15 22.05 8.21
N GLY A 26 18.93 21.65 7.20
CA GLY A 26 20.39 21.64 7.21
C GLY A 26 21.04 23.00 7.46
N ALA A 27 20.43 24.08 6.98
CA ALA A 27 20.93 25.44 7.19
C ALA A 27 21.07 25.80 8.69
N GLY A 28 20.14 25.35 9.54
CA GLY A 28 20.21 25.57 10.99
C GLY A 28 21.38 24.83 11.63
N MET A 29 21.64 23.60 11.18
CA MET A 29 22.79 22.81 11.63
C MET A 29 24.11 23.43 11.20
N LEU A 30 24.21 23.83 9.92
CA LEU A 30 25.41 24.47 9.39
C LEU A 30 25.70 25.77 10.12
N TYR A 31 24.67 26.56 10.45
CA TYR A 31 24.82 27.74 11.31
C TYR A 31 25.42 27.39 12.68
N LEU A 32 24.93 26.34 13.36
CA LEU A 32 25.51 25.89 14.64
C LEU A 32 27.00 25.55 14.51
N LYS A 33 27.38 24.87 13.42
CA LYS A 33 28.79 24.53 13.15
C LYS A 33 29.63 25.77 12.83
N MET A 34 29.09 26.74 12.08
CA MET A 34 29.78 28.00 11.79
C MET A 34 30.01 28.85 13.05
N GLN A 35 29.07 28.84 14.00
CA GLN A 35 29.22 29.56 15.28
C GLN A 35 30.10 28.82 16.30
N ASN A 36 30.59 27.62 15.96
CA ASN A 36 31.37 26.75 16.84
C ASN A 36 30.73 26.54 18.23
N LEU A 37 29.39 26.41 18.25
CA LEU A 37 28.66 26.16 19.49
C LEU A 37 28.86 24.70 19.93
N PRO A 38 29.05 24.40 21.23
CA PRO A 38 29.25 23.04 21.73
C PRO A 38 27.91 22.28 21.82
N VAL A 39 27.25 22.16 20.67
CA VAL A 39 26.00 21.42 20.47
C VAL A 39 26.32 20.21 19.59
N ALA A 40 26.04 19.02 20.09
CA ALA A 40 26.15 17.80 19.31
C ALA A 40 25.08 17.79 18.21
N THR A 41 25.44 17.48 16.97
CA THR A 41 24.49 17.50 15.85
C THR A 41 24.35 16.15 15.18
N VAL A 42 23.11 15.77 14.94
CA VAL A 42 22.74 14.61 14.12
C VAL A 42 22.02 15.10 12.87
N PHE A 43 22.37 14.56 11.71
CA PHE A 43 21.66 14.81 10.46
C PHE A 43 21.12 13.49 9.90
N THR A 44 19.81 13.42 9.67
CA THR A 44 19.16 12.29 9.01
C THR A 44 18.61 12.70 7.66
N THR A 45 19.07 12.03 6.60
CA THR A 45 18.43 12.12 5.28
C THR A 45 17.45 10.95 5.11
N HIS A 46 16.20 11.24 4.75
CA HIS A 46 15.18 10.24 4.44
C HIS A 46 15.18 9.88 2.95
N ALA A 47 15.70 10.75 2.09
CA ALA A 47 15.95 10.47 0.68
C ALA A 47 17.17 11.24 0.17
N THR A 48 17.53 11.06 -1.10
CA THR A 48 18.50 11.92 -1.79
C THR A 48 17.80 12.65 -2.94
N ILE A 49 18.03 13.96 -3.11
CA ILE A 49 17.37 14.74 -4.16
C ILE A 49 17.77 14.26 -5.55
N ILE A 50 19.04 13.88 -5.72
CA ILE A 50 19.57 13.33 -6.97
C ILE A 50 18.96 11.96 -7.24
N GLY A 51 18.94 11.06 -6.25
CA GLY A 51 18.35 9.73 -6.39
C GLY A 51 16.89 9.80 -6.83
N ARG A 52 16.07 10.60 -6.13
CA ARG A 52 14.66 10.79 -6.50
C ARG A 52 14.48 11.41 -7.87
N THR A 53 15.37 12.32 -8.28
CA THR A 53 15.30 12.97 -9.59
C THR A 53 15.64 11.98 -10.70
N MET A 54 16.76 11.27 -10.58
CA MET A 54 17.23 10.28 -11.55
C MET A 54 16.28 9.09 -11.70
N ALA A 55 15.64 8.65 -10.61
CA ALA A 55 14.66 7.57 -10.65
C ALA A 55 13.46 7.90 -11.58
N ASN A 56 13.12 9.19 -11.71
CA ASN A 56 12.03 9.64 -12.57
C ASN A 56 12.44 9.85 -14.05
N THR A 57 13.73 9.78 -14.39
CA THR A 57 14.20 10.06 -15.76
C THR A 57 14.47 8.80 -16.60
N GLY A 58 14.06 7.62 -16.14
CA GLY A 58 14.29 6.34 -16.85
C GLY A 58 15.75 5.90 -16.89
N ILE A 59 16.62 6.52 -16.09
CA ILE A 59 18.01 6.12 -15.93
C ILE A 59 18.06 4.93 -14.96
N ASP A 60 18.90 3.93 -15.25
CA ASP A 60 19.22 2.90 -14.25
C ASP A 60 20.05 3.51 -13.10
N LEU A 61 19.34 4.07 -12.13
CA LEU A 61 19.87 4.72 -10.95
C LEU A 61 20.74 3.76 -10.15
N TYR A 62 20.20 2.59 -9.82
CA TYR A 62 20.88 1.66 -8.92
C TYR A 62 22.05 0.98 -9.61
N GLY A 63 21.95 0.64 -10.90
CA GLY A 63 23.10 0.18 -11.67
C GLY A 63 24.28 1.15 -11.59
N LYS A 64 24.02 2.45 -11.81
CA LYS A 64 25.05 3.51 -11.70
C LYS A 64 25.64 3.62 -10.30
N ILE A 65 24.81 3.58 -9.25
CA ILE A 65 25.28 3.66 -7.85
C ILE A 65 26.18 2.46 -7.53
N TYR A 66 25.74 1.25 -7.83
CA TYR A 66 26.47 0.03 -7.51
C TYR A 66 27.76 -0.09 -8.32
N GLU A 67 27.72 0.23 -9.62
CA GLU A 67 28.90 0.26 -10.47
C GLU A 67 29.90 1.31 -9.99
N GLY A 68 29.44 2.53 -9.73
CA GLY A 68 30.29 3.63 -9.23
C GLY A 68 30.98 3.25 -7.92
N LEU A 69 30.21 2.82 -6.93
CA LEU A 69 30.76 2.43 -5.63
C LEU A 69 31.74 1.24 -5.72
N SER A 70 31.49 0.27 -6.59
CA SER A 70 32.42 -0.88 -6.78
C SER A 70 33.75 -0.47 -7.40
N LYS A 71 33.78 0.62 -8.17
CA LYS A 71 34.99 1.23 -8.74
C LYS A 71 35.63 2.30 -7.83
N GLY A 72 35.09 2.51 -6.61
CA GLY A 72 35.54 3.59 -5.72
C GLY A 72 35.21 4.99 -6.25
N GLN A 73 34.25 5.09 -7.17
CA GLN A 73 33.79 6.34 -7.77
C GLN A 73 32.54 6.85 -7.07
N THR A 74 32.37 8.17 -7.12
CA THR A 74 31.22 8.88 -6.56
C THR A 74 30.64 9.82 -7.61
N PHE A 75 29.39 10.22 -7.42
CA PHE A 75 28.70 11.12 -8.34
C PHE A 75 29.41 12.49 -8.40
N PRO A 76 29.79 13.01 -9.58
CA PRO A 76 30.40 14.33 -9.64
C PRO A 76 29.38 15.43 -9.34
N VAL A 77 29.63 16.26 -8.31
CA VAL A 77 28.71 17.30 -7.84
C VAL A 77 28.22 18.21 -8.98
N GLU A 78 29.09 18.57 -9.92
CA GLU A 78 28.76 19.41 -11.09
C GLU A 78 27.66 18.82 -11.99
N GLU A 79 27.50 17.50 -12.02
CA GLU A 79 26.44 16.86 -12.79
C GLU A 79 25.03 17.16 -12.26
N SER A 80 24.91 17.56 -10.99
CA SER A 80 23.62 18.01 -10.43
C SER A 80 23.06 19.26 -11.13
N LYS A 81 23.91 20.07 -11.78
CA LYS A 81 23.48 21.24 -12.56
C LYS A 81 22.60 20.86 -13.75
N LYS A 82 22.83 19.69 -14.35
CA LYS A 82 22.02 19.16 -15.47
C LYS A 82 20.55 18.94 -15.06
N PHE A 83 20.32 18.73 -13.78
CA PHE A 83 19.00 18.49 -13.20
C PHE A 83 18.39 19.75 -12.54
N GLY A 84 19.10 20.89 -12.53
CA GLY A 84 18.61 22.13 -11.92
C GLY A 84 18.45 22.06 -10.39
N ILE A 85 19.23 21.21 -9.71
CA ILE A 85 19.14 20.95 -8.25
C ILE A 85 20.48 21.03 -7.53
N ALA A 86 21.46 21.73 -8.11
CA ALA A 86 22.82 21.80 -7.57
C ALA A 86 22.89 22.46 -6.18
N ASP A 87 22.08 23.48 -5.96
CA ASP A 87 21.91 24.14 -4.66
C ASP A 87 21.37 23.18 -3.59
N LYS A 88 20.35 22.39 -3.92
CA LYS A 88 19.77 21.40 -3.01
C LYS A 88 20.76 20.29 -2.70
N HIS A 89 21.44 19.78 -3.73
CA HIS A 89 22.39 18.69 -3.60
C HIS A 89 23.64 19.11 -2.80
N THR A 90 24.16 20.32 -3.02
CA THR A 90 25.28 20.85 -2.23
C THR A 90 24.88 21.10 -0.78
N MET A 91 23.64 21.51 -0.51
CA MET A 91 23.10 21.60 0.86
C MET A 91 23.04 20.22 1.56
N GLU A 92 22.62 19.17 0.85
CA GLU A 92 22.65 17.79 1.38
C GLU A 92 24.08 17.34 1.73
N ILE A 93 25.03 17.52 0.81
CA ILE A 93 26.45 17.17 1.02
C ILE A 93 27.01 17.93 2.22
N ALA A 94 26.79 19.25 2.26
CA ALA A 94 27.29 20.09 3.34
C ALA A 94 26.71 19.64 4.69
N SER A 95 25.41 19.34 4.74
CA SER A 95 24.74 18.87 5.95
C SER A 95 25.31 17.52 6.40
N ALA A 96 25.33 16.52 5.52
CA ALA A 96 25.88 15.20 5.84
C ALA A 96 27.33 15.27 6.30
N THR A 97 28.17 16.06 5.63
CA THR A 97 29.60 16.16 5.91
C THR A 97 29.88 16.82 7.27
N ASN A 98 29.17 17.90 7.60
CA ASN A 98 29.43 18.71 8.78
C ASN A 98 28.70 18.24 10.06
N ALA A 99 27.72 17.34 9.95
CA ALA A 99 27.10 16.72 11.11
C ALA A 99 28.12 15.90 11.93
N ASP A 100 27.97 15.86 13.27
CA ASP A 100 28.79 14.97 14.09
C ASP A 100 28.41 13.51 13.79
N VAL A 101 27.11 13.23 13.67
CA VAL A 101 26.58 11.94 13.21
C VAL A 101 25.69 12.17 11.99
N PHE A 102 26.02 11.49 10.90
CA PHE A 102 25.18 11.40 9.71
C PHE A 102 24.45 10.07 9.70
N SER A 103 23.16 10.07 9.35
CA SER A 103 22.35 8.86 9.27
C SER A 103 21.37 8.88 8.10
N THR A 104 20.93 7.68 7.71
CA THR A 104 19.90 7.47 6.69
C THR A 104 18.82 6.53 7.22
N VAL A 105 17.64 6.51 6.60
CA VAL A 105 16.52 5.66 7.07
C VAL A 105 16.59 4.21 6.62
N SER A 106 17.44 3.89 5.66
CA SER A 106 17.68 2.51 5.21
C SER A 106 19.10 2.33 4.69
N GLU A 107 19.52 1.07 4.61
CA GLU A 107 20.78 0.67 3.97
C GLU A 107 20.81 1.04 2.48
N VAL A 108 19.67 0.96 1.80
CA VAL A 108 19.57 1.35 0.38
C VAL A 108 19.86 2.83 0.23
N THR A 109 19.20 3.67 1.02
CA THR A 109 19.47 5.12 1.06
C THR A 109 20.88 5.43 1.57
N GLY A 110 21.44 4.60 2.45
CA GLY A 110 22.82 4.72 2.91
C GLY A 110 23.84 4.53 1.79
N LYS A 111 23.59 3.59 0.87
CA LYS A 111 24.41 3.42 -0.34
C LYS A 111 24.24 4.58 -1.32
N GLU A 112 23.01 5.07 -1.50
CA GLU A 112 22.76 6.30 -2.28
C GLU A 112 23.56 7.47 -1.73
N ALA A 113 23.49 7.73 -0.42
CA ALA A 113 24.26 8.78 0.23
C ALA A 113 25.77 8.58 0.12
N GLY A 114 26.26 7.33 0.21
CA GLY A 114 27.67 7.02 -0.02
C GLY A 114 28.15 7.44 -1.42
N TYR A 115 27.30 7.27 -2.43
CA TYR A 115 27.62 7.63 -3.82
C TYR A 115 27.41 9.11 -4.13
N PHE A 116 26.29 9.69 -3.69
CA PHE A 116 25.91 11.08 -3.98
C PHE A 116 26.52 12.08 -3.03
N PHE A 117 26.62 11.76 -1.74
CA PHE A 117 27.12 12.71 -0.73
C PHE A 117 28.61 12.54 -0.45
N HIS A 118 29.25 11.54 -1.07
CA HIS A 118 30.63 11.14 -0.79
C HIS A 118 30.86 10.74 0.67
N LYS A 119 29.79 10.42 1.41
CA LYS A 119 29.83 10.09 2.84
C LYS A 119 28.85 8.96 3.14
N LYS A 120 29.37 7.89 3.74
CA LYS A 120 28.54 6.81 4.28
C LYS A 120 27.88 7.27 5.59
N PRO A 121 26.62 6.88 5.87
CA PRO A 121 26.03 7.13 7.17
C PRO A 121 26.82 6.44 8.28
N ASP A 122 26.93 7.10 9.43
CA ASP A 122 27.49 6.54 10.65
C ASP A 122 26.55 5.48 11.26
N ILE A 123 25.24 5.67 11.11
CA ILE A 123 24.19 4.79 11.64
C ILE A 123 22.95 4.83 10.74
N ILE A 124 22.20 3.73 10.69
CA ILE A 124 20.90 3.66 10.02
C ILE A 124 19.79 3.87 11.05
N LEU A 125 18.81 4.72 10.75
CA LEU A 125 17.66 5.02 11.58
C LEU A 125 16.36 4.59 10.88
N PRO A 126 16.02 3.28 10.88
CA PRO A 126 14.78 2.79 10.30
C PRO A 126 13.56 3.52 10.88
N ASN A 127 12.57 3.79 10.03
CA ASN A 127 11.35 4.46 10.46
C ASN A 127 10.41 3.47 11.14
N GLY A 128 10.02 3.78 12.37
CA GLY A 128 9.04 3.00 13.10
C GLY A 128 7.59 3.41 12.85
N ILE A 129 6.70 2.56 13.34
CA ILE A 129 5.27 2.80 13.44
C ILE A 129 4.83 2.47 14.87
N ASP A 130 3.77 3.12 15.34
CA ASP A 130 3.15 2.71 16.59
C ASP A 130 2.31 1.45 16.33
N ILE A 131 2.60 0.41 17.11
CA ILE A 131 1.84 -0.84 17.07
C ILE A 131 0.99 -0.87 18.32
N GLU A 132 -0.32 -0.76 18.09
CA GLU A 132 -1.31 -0.70 19.16
C GLU A 132 -1.17 -1.93 20.07
N PRO A 133 -0.83 -1.73 21.36
CA PRO A 133 -0.78 -2.82 22.32
C PRO A 133 -2.17 -3.38 22.54
N GLY A 134 -2.29 -4.71 22.56
CA GLY A 134 -3.53 -5.39 22.96
C GLY A 134 -4.46 -5.81 21.82
N ILE A 135 -4.26 -5.38 20.57
CA ILE A 135 -5.05 -5.94 19.46
C ILE A 135 -4.64 -7.39 19.23
N THR A 136 -5.55 -8.31 19.54
CA THR A 136 -5.37 -9.75 19.36
C THR A 136 -5.54 -10.16 17.89
N ILE A 137 -5.00 -11.32 17.53
CA ILE A 137 -5.15 -11.89 16.18
C ILE A 137 -6.64 -12.18 15.87
N ASP A 138 -7.41 -12.53 16.89
CA ASP A 138 -8.84 -12.79 16.78
C ASP A 138 -9.62 -11.52 16.46
N GLU A 139 -9.32 -10.41 17.14
CA GLU A 139 -9.92 -9.10 16.86
C GLU A 139 -9.64 -8.64 15.43
N ILE A 140 -8.41 -8.80 14.95
CA ILE A 140 -8.05 -8.47 13.55
C ILE A 140 -8.84 -9.33 12.58
N THR A 141 -9.01 -10.61 12.90
CA THR A 141 -9.77 -11.54 12.07
C THR A 141 -11.26 -11.18 12.04
N ILE A 142 -11.84 -10.75 13.17
CA ILE A 142 -13.22 -10.26 13.25
C ILE A 142 -13.38 -8.98 12.43
N ARG A 143 -12.56 -7.96 12.67
CA ARG A 143 -12.60 -6.69 11.92
C ARG A 143 -12.43 -6.91 10.42
N ARG A 144 -11.52 -7.80 10.01
CA ARG A 144 -11.36 -8.19 8.60
C ARG A 144 -12.63 -8.77 8.01
N ARG A 145 -13.36 -9.63 8.75
CA ARG A 145 -14.62 -10.21 8.26
C ARG A 145 -15.67 -9.11 8.05
N GLU A 146 -15.75 -8.14 8.95
CA GLU A 146 -16.66 -6.99 8.84
C GLU A 146 -16.30 -6.11 7.65
N ASN A 147 -15.03 -5.70 7.54
CA ASN A 147 -14.57 -4.85 6.44
C ASN A 147 -14.72 -5.54 5.08
N ARG A 148 -14.55 -6.88 5.03
CA ARG A 148 -14.83 -7.66 3.81
C ARG A 148 -16.31 -7.68 3.44
N LYS A 149 -17.25 -7.59 4.38
CA LYS A 149 -18.68 -7.47 4.04
C LYS A 149 -18.95 -6.15 3.31
N ILE A 150 -18.39 -5.04 3.83
CA ILE A 150 -18.50 -3.71 3.22
C ILE A 150 -17.87 -3.73 1.82
N MET A 151 -16.64 -4.23 1.70
CA MET A 151 -15.96 -4.36 0.41
C MET A 151 -16.73 -5.25 -0.58
N ARG A 152 -17.36 -6.34 -0.10
CA ARG A 152 -18.18 -7.21 -0.96
C ARG A 152 -19.43 -6.53 -1.46
N SER A 153 -20.13 -5.75 -0.63
CA SER A 153 -21.29 -4.96 -1.07
C SER A 153 -20.88 -3.97 -2.18
N PHE A 154 -19.78 -3.23 -1.99
CA PHE A 154 -19.23 -2.36 -3.03
C PHE A 154 -18.90 -3.13 -4.33
N LEU A 155 -18.23 -4.28 -4.24
CA LEU A 155 -17.86 -5.08 -5.41
C LEU A 155 -19.07 -5.69 -6.11
N ASN A 156 -20.10 -6.09 -5.36
CA ASN A 156 -21.36 -6.56 -5.91
C ASN A 156 -22.03 -5.46 -6.72
N ALA A 157 -22.14 -4.26 -6.15
CA ALA A 157 -22.63 -3.09 -6.86
C ALA A 157 -21.78 -2.78 -8.11
N TYR A 158 -20.46 -2.88 -8.00
CA TYR A 158 -19.54 -2.54 -9.08
C TYR A 158 -19.66 -3.48 -10.29
N PHE A 159 -19.77 -4.80 -10.07
CA PHE A 159 -19.65 -5.81 -11.13
C PHE A 159 -20.96 -6.49 -11.53
N LEU A 160 -21.89 -6.76 -10.59
CA LEU A 160 -22.97 -7.72 -10.85
C LEU A 160 -24.00 -7.26 -11.89
N ARG A 161 -24.12 -5.95 -12.16
CA ARG A 161 -24.97 -5.41 -13.22
C ARG A 161 -24.47 -5.75 -14.64
N TYR A 162 -23.18 -6.03 -14.78
CA TYR A 162 -22.53 -6.26 -16.07
C TYR A 162 -22.53 -7.75 -16.42
N TYR A 163 -22.03 -8.57 -15.51
CA TYR A 163 -21.97 -10.03 -15.64
C TYR A 163 -21.93 -10.68 -14.26
N ASN A 164 -22.10 -12.00 -14.18
CA ASN A 164 -22.11 -12.71 -12.91
C ASN A 164 -20.67 -12.92 -12.40
N VAL A 165 -20.38 -12.51 -11.18
CA VAL A 165 -19.13 -12.78 -10.47
C VAL A 165 -19.48 -13.22 -9.05
N ASP A 166 -19.12 -14.44 -8.66
CA ASP A 166 -19.30 -14.86 -7.27
C ASP A 166 -18.29 -14.16 -6.35
N THR A 167 -18.71 -13.05 -5.76
CA THR A 167 -17.90 -12.26 -4.82
C THR A 167 -17.64 -12.97 -3.49
N ASN A 168 -18.22 -14.15 -3.25
CA ASN A 168 -17.82 -14.99 -2.11
C ASN A 168 -16.52 -15.74 -2.37
N ARG A 169 -16.19 -15.98 -3.64
CA ARG A 169 -15.01 -16.73 -4.10
C ARG A 169 -14.01 -15.86 -4.83
N ILE A 170 -13.85 -14.59 -4.43
CA ILE A 170 -12.83 -13.70 -5.00
C ILE A 170 -11.55 -13.64 -4.17
N ARG A 171 -10.48 -13.18 -4.82
CA ARG A 171 -9.24 -12.73 -4.18
C ARG A 171 -9.05 -11.25 -4.41
N THR A 172 -8.63 -10.50 -3.39
CA THR A 172 -8.46 -9.05 -3.51
C THR A 172 -7.01 -8.62 -3.34
N LEU A 173 -6.50 -7.89 -4.33
CA LEU A 173 -5.14 -7.36 -4.38
C LEU A 173 -5.20 -5.83 -4.36
N PHE A 174 -4.18 -5.16 -3.85
CA PHE A 174 -4.06 -3.71 -4.04
C PHE A 174 -2.62 -3.23 -4.14
N ILE A 175 -2.48 -2.09 -4.80
CA ILE A 175 -1.34 -1.18 -4.68
C ILE A 175 -1.86 0.18 -4.20
N SER A 176 -1.08 0.87 -3.39
CA SER A 176 -1.41 2.21 -2.89
C SER A 176 -0.16 3.09 -2.76
N GLY A 177 -0.37 4.40 -2.75
CA GLY A 177 0.70 5.37 -2.56
C GLY A 177 0.55 6.61 -3.44
N ARG A 178 1.59 7.44 -3.46
CA ARG A 178 1.65 8.62 -4.34
C ARG A 178 1.65 8.20 -5.81
N TYR A 179 1.13 9.07 -6.67
CA TYR A 179 1.16 8.88 -8.11
C TYR A 179 2.58 9.07 -8.69
N GLU A 180 3.44 8.08 -8.46
CA GLU A 180 4.77 7.97 -9.06
C GLU A 180 4.83 6.65 -9.85
N PHE A 181 4.37 6.69 -11.10
CA PHE A 181 4.08 5.51 -11.93
C PHE A 181 5.21 4.47 -11.96
N ARG A 182 6.45 4.91 -12.15
CA ARG A 182 7.65 4.05 -12.16
C ARG A 182 8.22 3.79 -10.75
N ASN A 183 8.37 4.83 -9.93
CA ASN A 183 9.04 4.70 -8.62
C ASN A 183 8.28 3.78 -7.68
N LYS A 184 6.94 3.86 -7.67
CA LYS A 184 6.10 2.96 -6.87
C LYS A 184 5.91 1.59 -7.50
N GLY A 185 6.34 1.40 -8.76
CA GLY A 185 6.21 0.15 -9.51
C GLY A 185 4.79 -0.12 -10.00
N ILE A 186 3.99 0.93 -10.21
CA ILE A 186 2.60 0.78 -10.68
C ILE A 186 2.58 0.15 -12.07
N ASP A 187 3.54 0.52 -12.92
CA ASP A 187 3.79 -0.10 -14.22
C ASP A 187 4.05 -1.62 -14.12
N LEU A 188 4.93 -2.05 -13.20
CA LEU A 188 5.25 -3.46 -13.03
C LEU A 188 4.09 -4.24 -12.41
N PHE A 189 3.33 -3.62 -11.51
CA PHE A 189 2.12 -4.18 -10.95
C PHE A 189 1.09 -4.48 -12.06
N ILE A 190 0.80 -3.50 -12.93
CA ILE A 190 -0.16 -3.67 -14.03
C ILE A 190 0.30 -4.76 -15.00
N LYS A 191 1.58 -4.77 -15.42
CA LYS A 191 2.12 -5.83 -16.28
C LYS A 191 2.01 -7.22 -15.65
N ALA A 192 2.29 -7.33 -14.34
CA ALA A 192 2.14 -8.59 -13.62
C ALA A 192 0.68 -9.05 -13.54
N LEU A 193 -0.28 -8.13 -13.39
CA LEU A 193 -1.71 -8.44 -13.47
C LEU A 193 -2.12 -8.92 -14.87
N GLY A 194 -1.61 -8.30 -15.94
CA GLY A 194 -1.86 -8.74 -17.32
C GLY A 194 -1.32 -10.16 -17.57
N ASN A 195 -0.09 -10.43 -17.11
CA ASN A 195 0.51 -11.77 -17.16
C ASN A 195 -0.30 -12.79 -16.34
N LEU A 196 -0.75 -12.39 -15.15
CA LEU A 196 -1.58 -13.23 -14.28
C LEU A 196 -2.93 -13.56 -14.96
N ASN A 197 -3.59 -12.56 -15.58
CA ASN A 197 -4.85 -12.75 -16.28
C ASN A 197 -4.70 -13.78 -17.41
N ARG A 198 -3.66 -13.65 -18.24
CA ARG A 198 -3.37 -14.61 -19.32
C ARG A 198 -3.20 -16.04 -18.78
N LYS A 199 -2.34 -16.22 -17.76
CA LYS A 199 -2.10 -17.54 -17.14
C LYS A 199 -3.37 -18.15 -16.54
N LEU A 200 -4.21 -17.34 -15.88
CA LEU A 200 -5.44 -17.82 -15.27
C LEU A 200 -6.53 -18.13 -16.30
N LYS A 201 -6.61 -17.38 -17.40
CA LYS A 201 -7.48 -17.71 -18.55
C LYS A 201 -7.06 -19.04 -19.18
N GLU A 202 -5.78 -19.22 -19.46
CA GLU A 202 -5.24 -20.49 -20.00
C GLU A 202 -5.55 -21.67 -19.07
N ALA A 203 -5.42 -21.50 -17.75
CA ALA A 203 -5.77 -22.53 -16.77
C ALA A 203 -7.28 -22.87 -16.82
N LYS A 204 -8.14 -21.85 -16.93
CA LYS A 204 -9.59 -22.02 -17.05
C LYS A 204 -9.98 -22.72 -18.36
N GLU A 205 -9.33 -22.38 -19.48
CA GLU A 205 -9.51 -23.04 -20.78
C GLU A 205 -9.11 -24.53 -20.73
N LYS A 206 -8.10 -24.87 -19.93
CA LYS A 206 -7.67 -26.25 -19.67
C LYS A 206 -8.55 -26.99 -18.64
N ASN A 207 -9.63 -26.37 -18.15
CA ASN A 207 -10.49 -26.87 -17.08
C ASN A 207 -9.76 -27.15 -15.76
N GLU A 208 -8.68 -26.43 -15.49
CA GLU A 208 -8.01 -26.48 -14.18
C GLU A 208 -8.89 -25.80 -13.13
N ARG A 209 -9.15 -26.51 -12.02
CA ARG A 209 -10.01 -25.98 -10.95
C ARG A 209 -9.27 -24.90 -10.16
N LEU A 210 -9.71 -23.66 -10.31
CA LEU A 210 -9.26 -22.55 -9.48
C LEU A 210 -9.98 -22.52 -8.12
N ASN A 211 -9.27 -22.13 -7.07
CA ASN A 211 -9.82 -21.96 -5.72
C ASN A 211 -10.68 -20.69 -5.57
N PHE A 212 -10.79 -19.89 -6.62
CA PHE A 212 -11.47 -18.60 -6.69
C PHE A 212 -12.05 -18.40 -8.09
N ASP A 213 -13.06 -17.55 -8.22
CA ASP A 213 -13.73 -17.25 -9.49
C ASP A 213 -13.18 -15.98 -10.17
N ALA A 214 -12.68 -15.03 -9.38
CA ALA A 214 -12.00 -13.84 -9.90
C ALA A 214 -10.96 -13.29 -8.91
N VAL A 215 -9.99 -12.55 -9.46
CA VAL A 215 -9.03 -11.73 -8.72
C VAL A 215 -9.36 -10.28 -8.99
N ILE A 216 -9.58 -9.46 -7.97
CA ILE A 216 -9.92 -8.03 -8.11
C ILE A 216 -8.78 -7.20 -7.55
N ALA A 217 -8.14 -6.42 -8.41
CA ALA A 217 -7.00 -5.58 -8.06
C ALA A 217 -7.37 -4.10 -7.99
N PHE A 218 -7.12 -3.47 -6.85
CA PHE A 218 -7.33 -2.05 -6.65
C PHE A 218 -6.05 -1.24 -6.84
N LEU A 219 -6.20 -0.07 -7.46
CA LEU A 219 -5.16 0.95 -7.52
C LEU A 219 -5.61 2.16 -6.70
N PHE A 220 -5.19 2.23 -5.44
CA PHE A 220 -5.44 3.36 -4.55
C PHE A 220 -4.36 4.44 -4.73
N ILE A 221 -4.35 5.04 -5.93
CA ILE A 221 -3.34 6.01 -6.36
C ILE A 221 -4.04 7.36 -6.64
N PRO A 222 -4.02 8.31 -5.69
CA PRO A 222 -4.71 9.58 -5.85
C PRO A 222 -4.24 10.36 -7.08
N SER A 223 -5.19 10.87 -7.87
CA SER A 223 -4.96 11.70 -9.05
C SER A 223 -5.96 12.86 -9.13
N ASP A 224 -5.83 13.70 -10.14
CA ASP A 224 -6.80 14.77 -10.40
C ASP A 224 -8.10 14.19 -11.00
N VAL A 225 -9.22 14.42 -10.31
CA VAL A 225 -10.55 13.92 -10.65
C VAL A 225 -11.54 15.07 -10.85
N LYS A 226 -12.55 14.85 -11.68
CA LYS A 226 -13.70 15.75 -11.85
C LYS A 226 -14.79 15.48 -10.81
N GLY A 227 -14.89 14.23 -10.35
CA GLY A 227 -15.90 13.75 -9.41
C GLY A 227 -16.09 12.24 -9.53
N GLU A 228 -17.09 11.73 -8.82
CA GLU A 228 -17.51 10.33 -8.86
C GLU A 228 -18.00 9.93 -10.24
N ASN A 229 -17.68 8.70 -10.68
CA ASN A 229 -18.24 8.19 -11.91
C ASN A 229 -19.74 7.93 -11.70
N LEU A 230 -20.58 8.66 -12.44
CA LEU A 230 -22.04 8.59 -12.29
C LEU A 230 -22.61 7.20 -12.55
N ARG A 231 -21.99 6.38 -13.41
CA ARG A 231 -22.41 4.99 -13.64
C ARG A 231 -22.16 4.15 -12.39
N VAL A 232 -20.98 4.27 -11.79
CA VAL A 232 -20.63 3.56 -10.55
C VAL A 232 -21.53 4.00 -9.40
N MET A 233 -21.75 5.30 -9.23
CA MET A 233 -22.64 5.84 -8.21
C MET A 233 -24.08 5.32 -8.37
N ARG A 234 -24.61 5.30 -9.60
CA ARG A 234 -25.93 4.71 -9.87
C ARG A 234 -25.97 3.22 -9.54
N ASN A 235 -24.90 2.47 -9.81
CA ASN A 235 -24.85 1.04 -9.47
C ASN A 235 -24.89 0.82 -7.95
N VAL A 236 -24.12 1.60 -7.18
CA VAL A 236 -24.11 1.55 -5.70
C VAL A 236 -25.49 1.88 -5.15
N MET A 237 -26.12 2.97 -5.58
CA MET A 237 -27.47 3.33 -5.12
C MET A 237 -28.53 2.27 -5.42
N ILE A 238 -28.49 1.65 -6.61
CA ILE A 238 -29.43 0.56 -6.96
C ILE A 238 -29.17 -0.65 -6.07
N TYR A 239 -27.91 -1.00 -5.82
CA TYR A 239 -27.57 -2.14 -4.98
C TYR A 239 -28.00 -1.93 -3.52
N GLU A 240 -27.75 -0.75 -2.94
CA GLU A 240 -28.22 -0.38 -1.61
C GLU A 240 -29.76 -0.42 -1.50
N ASN A 241 -30.47 -0.01 -2.55
CA ASN A 241 -31.93 -0.13 -2.59
C ASN A 241 -32.39 -1.61 -2.58
N ILE A 242 -31.68 -2.49 -3.29
CA ILE A 242 -31.93 -3.94 -3.25
C ILE A 242 -31.70 -4.47 -1.83
N GLU A 243 -30.59 -4.12 -1.19
CA GLU A 243 -30.29 -4.52 0.19
C GLU A 243 -31.41 -4.06 1.14
N GLY A 244 -31.86 -2.80 1.04
CA GLY A 244 -32.94 -2.27 1.87
C GLY A 244 -34.28 -2.98 1.67
N ILE A 245 -34.65 -3.34 0.45
CA ILE A 245 -35.88 -4.09 0.16
C ILE A 245 -35.82 -5.51 0.75
N VAL A 246 -34.66 -6.16 0.62
CA VAL A 246 -34.42 -7.48 1.21
C VAL A 246 -34.47 -7.43 2.74
N ASP A 247 -33.83 -6.44 3.35
CA ASP A 247 -33.82 -6.28 4.82
C ASP A 247 -35.23 -6.08 5.39
N ASN A 248 -36.06 -5.28 4.71
CA ASN A 248 -37.47 -5.10 5.09
C ASN A 248 -38.26 -6.41 5.00
N GLU A 249 -38.08 -7.18 3.92
CA GLU A 249 -38.76 -8.47 3.77
C GLU A 249 -38.26 -9.51 4.77
N ILE A 250 -36.97 -9.50 5.13
CA ILE A 250 -36.43 -10.35 6.20
C ILE A 250 -37.15 -10.12 7.52
N LEU A 251 -37.48 -8.87 7.86
CA LEU A 251 -38.24 -8.56 9.08
C LEU A 251 -39.67 -9.14 9.02
N VAL A 252 -40.34 -9.02 7.86
CA VAL A 252 -41.66 -9.61 7.63
C VAL A 252 -41.61 -11.13 7.76
N MET A 253 -40.64 -11.77 7.10
CA MET A 253 -40.42 -13.21 7.17
C MET A 253 -40.14 -13.66 8.61
N LYS A 254 -39.28 -12.95 9.35
CA LYS A 254 -38.99 -13.24 10.76
C LYS A 254 -40.26 -13.25 11.62
N ASN A 255 -41.13 -12.25 11.46
CA ASN A 255 -42.38 -12.16 12.21
C ASN A 255 -43.36 -13.28 11.82
N LYS A 256 -43.45 -13.62 10.53
CA LYS A 256 -44.22 -14.79 10.07
C LYS A 256 -43.71 -16.07 10.73
N ILE A 257 -42.39 -16.33 10.70
CA ILE A 257 -41.79 -17.52 11.31
C ILE A 257 -42.14 -17.61 12.81
N ILE A 258 -41.96 -16.53 13.57
CA ILE A 258 -42.29 -16.49 15.00
C ILE A 258 -43.77 -16.80 15.22
N SER A 259 -44.67 -16.22 14.43
CA SER A 259 -46.11 -16.47 14.52
C SER A 259 -46.46 -17.94 14.27
N TYR A 260 -45.83 -18.59 13.28
CA TYR A 260 -46.04 -20.00 12.99
C TYR A 260 -45.56 -20.92 14.13
N ILE A 261 -44.43 -20.57 14.76
CA ILE A 261 -43.89 -21.29 15.93
C ILE A 261 -44.86 -21.13 17.11
N VAL A 262 -45.20 -19.89 17.49
CA VAL A 262 -46.04 -19.60 18.67
C VAL A 262 -47.45 -20.17 18.53
N SER A 263 -48.02 -20.12 17.32
CA SER A 263 -49.36 -20.67 17.07
C SER A 263 -49.40 -22.20 16.92
N GLY A 264 -48.25 -22.89 16.98
CA GLY A 264 -48.15 -24.33 16.76
C GLY A 264 -48.48 -24.78 15.33
N LYS A 265 -48.71 -23.84 14.40
CA LYS A 265 -48.95 -24.12 12.98
C LYS A 265 -47.76 -24.80 12.32
N ILE A 266 -46.56 -24.58 12.84
CA ILE A 266 -45.33 -25.25 12.36
C ILE A 266 -45.42 -26.78 12.46
N ASN A 267 -46.13 -27.33 13.46
CA ASN A 267 -46.33 -28.77 13.64
C ASN A 267 -47.31 -29.38 12.65
N LYS A 268 -48.01 -28.53 11.87
CA LYS A 268 -48.97 -28.94 10.83
C LYS A 268 -48.47 -28.58 9.43
N MET A 269 -47.23 -28.10 9.30
CA MET A 269 -46.64 -27.86 7.98
C MET A 269 -46.36 -29.21 7.31
N PRO A 270 -46.83 -29.43 6.06
CA PRO A 270 -46.49 -30.63 5.30
C PRO A 270 -44.99 -30.70 5.01
N ASP A 271 -44.42 -31.90 4.98
CA ASP A 271 -42.99 -32.15 4.72
C ASP A 271 -42.52 -31.82 3.28
N GLU A 272 -43.43 -31.57 2.34
CA GLU A 272 -43.10 -31.41 0.90
C GLU A 272 -43.10 -29.95 0.41
N THR A 273 -41.90 -29.38 0.37
CA THR A 273 -41.21 -28.59 -0.68
C THR A 273 -41.90 -27.57 -1.59
N ASN A 274 -43.22 -27.47 -1.73
CA ASN A 274 -43.85 -26.65 -2.79
C ASN A 274 -44.74 -25.47 -2.31
N LYS A 275 -44.49 -24.90 -1.13
CA LYS A 275 -45.16 -23.67 -0.68
C LYS A 275 -44.22 -22.60 -0.10
N TYR A 276 -43.02 -22.46 -0.64
CA TYR A 276 -42.18 -21.28 -0.37
C TYR A 276 -42.79 -19.98 -0.94
N ASP A 277 -43.76 -20.08 -1.85
CA ASP A 277 -44.55 -18.97 -2.40
C ASP A 277 -45.26 -18.09 -1.35
N ASN A 278 -45.40 -18.55 -0.10
CA ASN A 278 -46.06 -17.80 0.98
C ASN A 278 -45.11 -17.04 1.91
N PHE A 279 -43.80 -17.24 1.80
CA PHE A 279 -42.84 -16.55 2.68
C PHE A 279 -42.60 -15.11 2.24
N PHE A 280 -42.34 -14.93 0.96
CA PHE A 280 -42.19 -13.60 0.37
C PHE A 280 -43.54 -12.91 0.19
N SER A 281 -43.61 -11.62 0.51
CA SER A 281 -44.76 -10.79 0.19
C SER A 281 -44.87 -10.57 -1.33
N ASN A 282 -46.11 -10.45 -1.84
CA ASN A 282 -46.32 -10.07 -3.25
C ASN A 282 -45.73 -8.70 -3.57
N GLU A 283 -45.74 -7.79 -2.59
CA GLU A 283 -45.12 -6.46 -2.68
C GLU A 283 -43.61 -6.58 -2.91
N PHE A 284 -42.92 -7.42 -2.12
CA PHE A 284 -41.51 -7.72 -2.33
C PHE A 284 -41.23 -8.33 -3.71
N ILE A 285 -42.01 -9.34 -4.12
CA ILE A 285 -41.82 -9.99 -5.43
C ILE A 285 -41.97 -8.96 -6.56
N ASN A 286 -42.96 -8.07 -6.48
CA ASN A 286 -43.14 -7.02 -7.48
C ASN A 286 -41.98 -6.01 -7.46
N ALA A 287 -41.56 -5.55 -6.28
CA ALA A 287 -40.41 -4.65 -6.15
C ALA A 287 -39.12 -5.27 -6.71
N CYS A 288 -38.89 -6.57 -6.49
CA CYS A 288 -37.76 -7.28 -7.08
C CYS A 288 -37.83 -7.32 -8.61
N ARG A 289 -39.02 -7.57 -9.20
CA ARG A 289 -39.22 -7.56 -10.65
C ARG A 289 -38.95 -6.17 -11.25
N ASP A 290 -39.45 -5.13 -10.60
CA ASP A 290 -39.28 -3.74 -11.05
C ASP A 290 -37.81 -3.31 -11.01
N ILE A 291 -37.08 -3.67 -9.96
CA ILE A 291 -35.65 -3.33 -9.85
C ILE A 291 -34.79 -4.18 -10.78
N PHE A 292 -35.15 -5.44 -11.01
CA PHE A 292 -34.41 -6.32 -11.92
C PHE A 292 -34.38 -5.75 -13.34
N ALA A 293 -35.46 -5.12 -13.80
CA ALA A 293 -35.50 -4.45 -15.10
C ALA A 293 -34.39 -3.38 -15.24
N HIS A 294 -34.16 -2.58 -14.18
CA HIS A 294 -33.04 -1.65 -14.16
C HIS A 294 -31.68 -2.35 -14.03
N PHE A 295 -31.62 -3.44 -13.27
CA PHE A 295 -30.38 -4.18 -13.05
C PHE A 295 -29.81 -4.76 -14.35
N ASP A 296 -30.68 -5.27 -15.23
CA ASP A 296 -30.34 -5.97 -16.48
C ASP A 296 -29.86 -5.03 -17.62
N GLU A 297 -30.12 -3.72 -17.53
CA GLU A 297 -29.80 -2.72 -18.57
C GLU A 297 -28.33 -2.72 -19.03
N LEU A 298 -27.40 -3.15 -18.17
CA LEU A 298 -25.95 -3.11 -18.42
C LEU A 298 -25.35 -4.47 -18.77
N ARG A 299 -26.16 -5.53 -18.90
CA ARG A 299 -25.67 -6.86 -19.26
C ARG A 299 -24.91 -6.82 -20.58
N GLY A 300 -23.76 -7.51 -20.61
CA GLY A 300 -22.87 -7.56 -21.79
C GLY A 300 -22.04 -6.31 -22.01
N GLN A 301 -22.18 -5.26 -21.19
CA GLN A 301 -21.23 -4.15 -21.14
C GLN A 301 -20.09 -4.45 -20.17
N GLU A 302 -19.02 -3.65 -20.24
CA GLU A 302 -17.87 -3.76 -19.34
C GLU A 302 -18.02 -2.78 -18.16
N PRO A 303 -17.73 -3.22 -16.92
CA PRO A 303 -17.57 -2.33 -15.78
C PRO A 303 -16.47 -1.29 -16.04
N PRO A 304 -16.64 -0.03 -15.60
CA PRO A 304 -15.63 0.99 -15.80
C PRO A 304 -14.30 0.61 -15.15
N LEU A 305 -13.18 1.07 -15.73
CA LEU A 305 -11.85 0.87 -15.13
C LEU A 305 -11.58 1.76 -13.92
N SER A 306 -12.33 2.85 -13.77
CA SER A 306 -12.13 3.84 -12.71
C SER A 306 -13.44 4.12 -11.99
N ALA A 307 -13.41 4.16 -10.66
CA ALA A 307 -14.55 4.54 -9.84
C ALA A 307 -14.87 6.05 -9.92
N PHE A 308 -13.91 6.85 -10.38
CA PHE A 308 -14.01 8.30 -10.51
C PHE A 308 -13.66 8.75 -11.92
N ASP A 309 -14.26 9.85 -12.36
CA ASP A 309 -13.96 10.46 -13.64
C ASP A 309 -12.67 11.29 -13.54
N LEU A 310 -11.64 10.83 -14.24
CA LEU A 310 -10.35 11.51 -14.27
C LEU A 310 -10.43 12.83 -15.03
N ARG A 311 -9.66 13.84 -14.60
CA ARG A 311 -9.56 15.09 -15.35
C ARG A 311 -8.75 14.92 -16.64
N SER A 312 -7.70 14.11 -16.58
CA SER A 312 -6.83 13.80 -17.71
C SER A 312 -7.37 12.63 -18.52
N GLU A 313 -7.54 12.82 -19.83
CA GLU A 313 -7.85 11.75 -20.79
C GLU A 313 -6.62 10.87 -21.09
N ASN A 314 -5.43 11.32 -20.69
CA ASN A 314 -4.15 10.70 -20.99
C ASN A 314 -3.50 10.03 -19.78
N ASP A 315 -4.31 9.59 -18.81
CA ASP A 315 -3.85 8.95 -17.58
C ASP A 315 -3.00 7.69 -17.83
N ALA A 316 -1.85 7.61 -17.15
CA ALA A 316 -0.86 6.54 -17.38
C ALA A 316 -1.34 5.17 -16.87
N ILE A 317 -2.08 5.14 -15.75
CA ILE A 317 -2.66 3.92 -15.20
C ILE A 317 -3.69 3.36 -16.19
N LEU A 318 -4.67 4.15 -16.60
CA LEU A 318 -5.73 3.68 -17.50
C LEU A 318 -5.18 3.23 -18.86
N LYS A 319 -4.17 3.93 -19.40
CA LYS A 319 -3.48 3.52 -20.62
C LYS A 319 -2.76 2.19 -20.46
N SER A 320 -2.05 2.00 -19.35
CA SER A 320 -1.32 0.75 -19.11
C SER A 320 -2.27 -0.42 -18.90
N LEU A 321 -3.36 -0.23 -18.15
CA LEU A 321 -4.39 -1.26 -17.96
C LEU A 321 -4.92 -1.77 -19.31
N LYS A 322 -5.30 -0.85 -20.22
CA LYS A 322 -5.75 -1.20 -21.57
C LYS A 322 -4.66 -1.87 -22.40
N ALA A 323 -3.43 -1.35 -22.35
CA ALA A 323 -2.30 -1.91 -23.09
C ALA A 323 -1.97 -3.35 -22.67
N ASP A 324 -2.16 -3.68 -21.39
CA ASP A 324 -1.95 -5.02 -20.83
C ASP A 324 -3.23 -5.90 -20.84
N GLY A 325 -4.28 -5.47 -21.54
CA GLY A 325 -5.50 -6.25 -21.76
C GLY A 325 -6.39 -6.42 -20.53
N LEU A 326 -6.33 -5.47 -19.58
CA LEU A 326 -7.12 -5.44 -18.36
C LEU A 326 -8.27 -4.44 -18.54
N GLU A 327 -9.37 -4.91 -19.14
CA GLU A 327 -10.51 -4.08 -19.52
C GLU A 327 -11.79 -4.42 -18.74
N ASN A 328 -11.70 -5.32 -17.75
CA ASN A 328 -12.83 -5.87 -17.00
C ASN A 328 -13.84 -6.62 -17.88
N LYS A 329 -13.39 -7.28 -18.96
CA LYS A 329 -14.25 -8.12 -19.80
C LYS A 329 -14.77 -9.31 -19.01
N GLU A 330 -15.90 -9.89 -19.38
CA GLU A 330 -16.49 -11.02 -18.64
C GLU A 330 -15.50 -12.19 -18.50
N GLU A 331 -14.76 -12.49 -19.56
CA GLU A 331 -13.74 -13.55 -19.62
C GLU A 331 -12.49 -13.28 -18.79
N ASP A 332 -12.23 -12.03 -18.38
CA ASP A 332 -11.08 -11.69 -17.54
C ASP A 332 -11.18 -12.39 -16.18
N VAL A 333 -10.14 -13.14 -15.78
CA VAL A 333 -10.10 -13.68 -14.42
C VAL A 333 -9.58 -12.61 -13.45
N VAL A 334 -8.71 -11.72 -13.93
CA VAL A 334 -8.22 -10.56 -13.18
C VAL A 334 -9.01 -9.32 -13.60
N LYS A 335 -9.78 -8.76 -12.65
CA LYS A 335 -10.49 -7.49 -12.77
C LYS A 335 -9.71 -6.39 -12.06
N VAL A 336 -9.91 -5.15 -12.47
CA VAL A 336 -9.19 -3.98 -11.96
C VAL A 336 -10.14 -2.84 -11.61
N ILE A 337 -9.83 -2.11 -10.53
CA ILE A 337 -10.52 -0.88 -10.15
C ILE A 337 -9.47 0.18 -9.84
N ASN A 338 -9.38 1.20 -10.69
CA ASN A 338 -8.68 2.44 -10.36
C ASN A 338 -9.54 3.25 -9.39
N TYR A 339 -8.99 3.55 -8.21
CA TYR A 339 -9.65 4.34 -7.17
C TYR A 339 -8.78 5.57 -6.87
N PRO A 340 -8.87 6.61 -7.73
CA PRO A 340 -7.90 7.70 -7.79
C PRO A 340 -8.13 8.82 -6.76
N VAL A 341 -8.65 8.49 -5.58
CA VAL A 341 -8.82 9.44 -4.46
C VAL A 341 -8.31 8.80 -3.17
N TYR A 342 -8.02 9.63 -2.17
CA TYR A 342 -7.74 9.12 -0.83
C TYR A 342 -9.01 8.48 -0.25
N LEU A 343 -8.88 7.25 0.24
CA LEU A 343 -9.93 6.55 0.95
C LEU A 343 -10.35 7.35 2.18
N SER A 344 -11.66 7.50 2.34
CA SER A 344 -12.24 8.35 3.37
C SER A 344 -13.57 7.77 3.83
N PRO A 345 -13.88 7.82 5.13
CA PRO A 345 -15.24 7.53 5.62
C PRO A 345 -16.34 8.42 5.01
N ARG A 346 -15.94 9.47 4.28
CA ARG A 346 -16.81 10.43 3.60
C ARG A 346 -16.80 10.27 2.08
N ASP A 347 -16.06 9.31 1.52
CA ASP A 347 -16.30 8.96 0.12
C ASP A 347 -17.70 8.34 -0.02
N MET A 348 -18.22 8.22 -1.25
CA MET A 348 -19.59 7.72 -1.50
C MET A 348 -19.60 6.26 -1.98
N PHE A 349 -18.48 5.55 -1.83
CA PHE A 349 -18.31 4.21 -2.38
C PHE A 349 -17.90 3.20 -1.31
N ILE A 350 -16.68 3.27 -0.80
CA ILE A 350 -16.15 2.28 0.15
C ILE A 350 -16.45 2.73 1.58
N ASN A 351 -16.48 4.04 1.83
CA ASN A 351 -16.84 4.68 3.09
C ASN A 351 -15.99 4.19 4.28
N LEU A 352 -14.72 3.86 4.02
CA LEU A 352 -13.76 3.42 5.03
C LEU A 352 -12.51 4.30 4.99
N ASP A 353 -11.88 4.50 6.14
CA ASP A 353 -10.52 5.02 6.16
C ASP A 353 -9.53 4.02 5.52
N TYR A 354 -8.37 4.54 5.12
CA TYR A 354 -7.35 3.75 4.42
C TYR A 354 -6.98 2.44 5.13
N ASN A 355 -6.72 2.49 6.44
CA ASN A 355 -6.26 1.33 7.20
C ASN A 355 -7.36 0.27 7.34
N THR A 356 -8.59 0.72 7.59
CA THR A 356 -9.76 -0.14 7.68
C THR A 356 -10.08 -0.79 6.34
N ALA A 357 -9.97 -0.04 5.23
CA ALA A 357 -10.17 -0.58 3.89
C ALA A 357 -9.12 -1.64 3.52
N ILE A 358 -7.82 -1.33 3.64
CA ILE A 358 -6.76 -2.27 3.24
C ILE A 358 -6.77 -3.56 4.07
N SER A 359 -7.25 -3.51 5.32
CA SER A 359 -7.34 -4.69 6.17
C SER A 359 -8.37 -5.73 5.68
N ALA A 360 -9.23 -5.38 4.72
CA ALA A 360 -10.11 -6.31 4.01
C ALA A 360 -9.39 -7.12 2.90
N PHE A 361 -8.27 -6.62 2.38
CA PHE A 361 -7.60 -7.15 1.19
C PHE A 361 -6.74 -8.38 1.48
N ASP A 362 -6.66 -9.32 0.53
CA ASP A 362 -5.82 -10.51 0.66
C ASP A 362 -4.34 -10.21 0.56
N MET A 363 -3.96 -9.30 -0.34
CA MET A 363 -2.56 -8.98 -0.59
C MET A 363 -2.34 -7.51 -0.94
N GLY A 364 -1.30 -6.91 -0.36
CA GLY A 364 -0.74 -5.63 -0.79
C GLY A 364 0.53 -5.86 -1.60
N ILE A 365 0.64 -5.24 -2.78
CA ILE A 365 1.74 -5.48 -3.73
C ILE A 365 2.42 -4.15 -4.05
N PHE A 366 3.68 -4.01 -3.62
CA PHE A 366 4.44 -2.76 -3.68
C PHE A 366 5.80 -2.98 -4.36
N PRO A 367 5.83 -3.18 -5.70
CA PRO A 367 7.04 -3.55 -6.42
C PRO A 367 7.92 -2.31 -6.71
N SER A 368 8.18 -1.48 -5.69
CA SER A 368 8.80 -0.16 -5.83
C SER A 368 10.23 -0.20 -6.37
N TYR A 369 10.57 0.81 -7.18
CA TYR A 369 11.92 1.06 -7.70
C TYR A 369 12.68 1.96 -6.74
N TYR A 370 12.07 3.11 -6.38
CA TYR A 370 12.67 4.12 -5.52
C TYR A 370 11.77 4.34 -4.31
N GLU A 371 12.11 3.70 -3.21
CA GLU A 371 11.36 3.75 -1.95
C GLU A 371 12.33 3.79 -0.77
N PRO A 372 12.70 4.98 -0.27
CA PRO A 372 13.75 5.10 0.75
C PRO A 372 13.45 4.32 2.04
N TRP A 373 12.16 4.24 2.40
CA TRP A 373 11.66 3.37 3.46
C TRP A 373 10.57 2.43 2.94
N GLY A 374 9.32 2.88 2.87
CA GLY A 374 8.17 2.05 2.49
C GLY A 374 7.20 1.87 3.64
N TYR A 375 6.49 2.94 4.00
CA TYR A 375 5.44 2.89 5.02
C TYR A 375 4.25 2.04 4.57
N THR A 376 3.86 2.14 3.31
CA THR A 376 2.70 1.44 2.75
C THR A 376 2.76 -0.09 2.89
N PRO A 377 3.86 -0.78 2.51
CA PRO A 377 3.99 -2.23 2.78
C PRO A 377 4.04 -2.55 4.27
N LEU A 378 4.64 -1.69 5.10
CA LEU A 378 4.68 -1.87 6.55
C LEU A 378 3.29 -1.74 7.20
N GLU A 379 2.48 -0.78 6.77
CA GLU A 379 1.10 -0.59 7.22
C GLU A 379 0.23 -1.79 6.81
N ALA A 380 0.33 -2.25 5.57
CA ALA A 380 -0.39 -3.44 5.12
C ALA A 380 -0.04 -4.67 6.00
N ALA A 381 1.26 -4.90 6.23
CA ALA A 381 1.73 -5.98 7.08
C ALA A 381 1.24 -5.83 8.54
N LYS A 382 1.24 -4.61 9.11
CA LYS A 382 0.72 -4.32 10.47
C LYS A 382 -0.72 -4.82 10.64
N TYR A 383 -1.57 -4.64 9.63
CA TYR A 383 -2.97 -5.09 9.63
C TYR A 383 -3.15 -6.57 9.23
N GLY A 384 -2.06 -7.33 9.13
CA GLY A 384 -2.09 -8.75 8.79
C GLY A 384 -2.49 -8.99 7.34
N VAL A 385 -2.14 -8.07 6.42
CA VAL A 385 -2.26 -8.28 4.98
C VAL A 385 -0.96 -8.90 4.46
N ILE A 386 -1.07 -9.96 3.65
CA ILE A 386 0.10 -10.56 2.99
C ILE A 386 0.71 -9.51 2.07
N THR A 387 2.02 -9.29 2.17
CA THR A 387 2.66 -8.15 1.51
C THR A 387 3.75 -8.61 0.56
N ILE A 388 3.82 -8.04 -0.64
CA ILE A 388 4.96 -8.18 -1.56
C ILE A 388 5.65 -6.82 -1.66
N THR A 389 6.97 -6.78 -1.50
CA THR A 389 7.81 -5.57 -1.66
C THR A 389 9.09 -5.91 -2.43
N THR A 390 10.04 -4.99 -2.57
CA THR A 390 11.32 -5.22 -3.28
C THR A 390 12.52 -5.04 -2.38
N ASP A 391 13.67 -5.58 -2.79
CA ASP A 391 14.94 -5.37 -2.09
C ASP A 391 15.59 -3.99 -2.35
N LEU A 392 14.99 -3.18 -3.23
CA LEU A 392 15.26 -1.74 -3.39
C LEU A 392 14.45 -0.87 -2.42
N ALA A 393 13.33 -1.36 -1.88
CA ALA A 393 12.61 -0.64 -0.85
C ALA A 393 13.31 -0.78 0.50
N GLY A 394 13.43 0.31 1.26
CA GLY A 394 14.11 0.31 2.57
C GLY A 394 13.52 -0.71 3.56
N PHE A 395 12.19 -0.81 3.64
CA PHE A 395 11.47 -1.76 4.47
C PHE A 395 11.68 -3.20 3.98
N GLY A 396 11.64 -3.42 2.67
CA GLY A 396 11.93 -4.72 2.08
C GLY A 396 13.35 -5.17 2.38
N ASN A 397 14.33 -4.28 2.26
CA ASN A 397 15.71 -4.53 2.62
C ASN A 397 15.89 -4.84 4.13
N PHE A 398 15.20 -4.08 4.99
CA PHE A 398 15.22 -4.25 6.44
C PHE A 398 14.68 -5.63 6.87
N ILE A 399 13.60 -6.10 6.24
CA ILE A 399 12.95 -7.36 6.59
C ILE A 399 13.51 -8.58 5.86
N LYS A 400 14.20 -8.41 4.72
CA LYS A 400 14.74 -9.50 3.87
C LYS A 400 15.55 -10.55 4.64
N LYS A 401 16.26 -10.15 5.70
CA LYS A 401 17.05 -11.06 6.55
C LYS A 401 16.19 -11.98 7.45
N LYS A 402 14.88 -11.75 7.51
CA LYS A 402 13.90 -12.44 8.35
C LYS A 402 12.76 -13.08 7.52
N ASP A 403 12.94 -13.19 6.19
CA ASP A 403 11.91 -13.66 5.26
C ASP A 403 11.69 -15.17 5.39
N GLU A 404 10.57 -15.53 6.01
CA GLU A 404 10.06 -16.91 6.14
C GLU A 404 8.54 -16.95 5.85
N GLY A 405 8.03 -16.01 5.04
CA GLY A 405 6.61 -15.89 4.68
C GLY A 405 5.90 -14.66 5.25
N GLY A 406 4.70 -14.36 4.74
CA GLY A 406 3.88 -13.21 5.14
C GLY A 406 4.28 -11.87 4.50
N ILE A 407 5.59 -11.57 4.44
CA ILE A 407 6.14 -10.46 3.64
C ILE A 407 7.18 -11.03 2.68
N TYR A 408 6.93 -10.92 1.38
CA TYR A 408 7.79 -11.47 0.34
C TYR A 408 8.58 -10.38 -0.37
N VAL A 409 9.90 -10.54 -0.45
CA VAL A 409 10.79 -9.52 -1.04
C VAL A 409 11.27 -9.96 -2.42
N ILE A 410 10.77 -9.32 -3.48
CA ILE A 410 11.20 -9.56 -4.87
C ILE A 410 12.58 -8.92 -5.10
N GLN A 411 13.48 -9.70 -5.70
CA GLN A 411 14.79 -9.19 -6.12
C GLN A 411 14.63 -8.26 -7.32
N ARG A 412 14.98 -6.98 -7.14
CA ARG A 412 15.01 -5.97 -8.20
C ARG A 412 16.42 -5.41 -8.42
N ILE A 413 17.29 -5.48 -7.41
CA ILE A 413 18.71 -5.12 -7.56
C ILE A 413 19.37 -5.96 -8.68
N GLY A 414 19.89 -5.29 -9.70
CA GLY A 414 20.60 -5.90 -10.81
C GLY A 414 19.72 -6.75 -11.73
N LYS A 415 18.41 -6.48 -11.75
CA LYS A 415 17.43 -7.18 -12.59
C LYS A 415 16.68 -6.19 -13.46
N ASP A 416 16.32 -6.62 -14.66
CA ASP A 416 15.44 -5.87 -15.55
C ASP A 416 13.97 -5.98 -15.13
N ASP A 417 13.13 -5.13 -15.73
CA ASP A 417 11.69 -5.09 -15.44
C ASP A 417 10.99 -6.40 -15.82
N GLU A 418 11.45 -7.13 -16.85
CA GLU A 418 10.84 -8.39 -17.31
C GLU A 418 11.00 -9.50 -16.26
N TYR A 419 12.23 -9.68 -15.76
CA TYR A 419 12.52 -10.60 -14.67
C TYR A 419 11.67 -10.29 -13.44
N VAL A 420 11.55 -9.01 -13.07
CA VAL A 420 10.79 -8.58 -11.89
C VAL A 420 9.31 -8.88 -12.08
N VAL A 421 8.74 -8.59 -13.26
CA VAL A 421 7.34 -8.88 -13.59
C VAL A 421 7.07 -10.38 -13.56
N GLU A 422 7.95 -11.22 -14.11
CA GLU A 422 7.78 -12.67 -14.09
C GLU A 422 7.78 -13.22 -12.65
N ASN A 423 8.77 -12.81 -11.84
CA ASN A 423 8.87 -13.25 -10.45
C ASN A 423 7.70 -12.74 -9.59
N LEU A 424 7.27 -11.50 -9.84
CA LEU A 424 6.09 -10.93 -9.19
C LEU A 424 4.84 -11.74 -9.55
N THR A 425 4.62 -12.01 -10.84
CA THR A 425 3.49 -12.82 -11.33
C THR A 425 3.49 -14.20 -10.68
N LYS A 426 4.65 -14.88 -10.65
CA LYS A 426 4.83 -16.20 -10.05
C LYS A 426 4.48 -16.19 -8.57
N LYS A 427 4.99 -15.20 -7.82
CA LYS A 427 4.74 -15.09 -6.38
C LYS A 427 3.28 -14.76 -6.07
N ILE A 428 2.63 -13.90 -6.87
CA ILE A 428 1.20 -13.64 -6.73
C ILE A 428 0.41 -14.94 -6.93
N LEU A 429 0.68 -15.69 -8.02
CA LEU A 429 0.00 -16.95 -8.32
C LEU A 429 0.20 -18.00 -7.22
N GLU A 430 1.40 -18.10 -6.65
CA GLU A 430 1.70 -18.97 -5.51
C GLU A 430 0.80 -18.64 -4.31
N ILE A 431 0.72 -17.37 -3.90
CA ILE A 431 -0.07 -16.94 -2.74
C ILE A 431 -1.58 -17.07 -3.00
N LEU A 432 -2.05 -16.81 -4.22
CA LEU A 432 -3.45 -17.00 -4.59
C LEU A 432 -3.93 -18.44 -4.39
N ASN A 433 -3.01 -19.40 -4.52
CA ASN A 433 -3.25 -20.83 -4.36
C ASN A 433 -3.12 -21.34 -2.92
N PHE A 434 -2.71 -20.50 -1.97
CA PHE A 434 -2.66 -20.88 -0.55
C PHE A 434 -4.01 -21.40 -0.06
N SER A 435 -3.96 -22.49 0.70
CA SER A 435 -5.06 -22.99 1.54
C SER A 435 -5.46 -21.98 2.62
N ASP A 436 -6.61 -22.19 3.24
CA ASP A 436 -7.13 -21.29 4.28
C ASP A 436 -6.16 -21.18 5.46
N ASP A 437 -5.54 -22.29 5.86
CA ASP A 437 -4.54 -22.35 6.93
C ASP A 437 -3.24 -21.63 6.54
N GLU A 438 -2.75 -21.82 5.31
CA GLU A 438 -1.57 -21.10 4.82
C GLU A 438 -1.81 -19.59 4.77
N ARG A 439 -3.00 -19.15 4.35
CA ARG A 439 -3.37 -17.73 4.38
C ARG A 439 -3.44 -17.19 5.80
N VAL A 440 -3.99 -17.94 6.76
CA VAL A 440 -4.00 -17.52 8.17
C VAL A 440 -2.57 -17.38 8.70
N LYS A 441 -1.72 -18.38 8.48
CA LYS A 441 -0.31 -18.36 8.91
C LYS A 441 0.47 -17.20 8.30
N ALA A 442 0.34 -16.98 6.99
CA ALA A 442 1.01 -15.88 6.29
C ALA A 442 0.58 -14.50 6.83
N ARG A 443 -0.71 -14.31 7.13
CA ARG A 443 -1.21 -13.06 7.73
C ARG A 443 -0.67 -12.82 9.14
N MET A 444 -0.66 -13.86 9.98
CA MET A 444 -0.07 -13.78 11.33
C MET A 444 1.41 -13.41 11.24
N ARG A 445 2.14 -14.05 10.31
CA ARG A 445 3.56 -13.77 10.08
C ARG A 445 3.79 -12.35 9.56
N ALA A 446 2.96 -11.85 8.65
CA ALA A 446 3.08 -10.47 8.16
C ALA A 446 2.97 -9.46 9.31
N ARG A 447 1.99 -9.65 10.21
CA ARG A 447 1.84 -8.81 11.40
C ARG A 447 3.03 -8.93 12.34
N GLU A 448 3.48 -10.15 12.63
CA GLU A 448 4.64 -10.40 13.48
C GLU A 448 5.88 -9.68 12.95
N LEU A 449 6.16 -9.80 11.65
CA LEU A 449 7.30 -9.13 11.01
C LEU A 449 7.19 -7.60 11.08
N ALA A 450 5.98 -7.05 10.97
CA ALA A 450 5.75 -5.61 11.17
C ALA A 450 6.11 -5.16 12.60
N THR A 451 6.03 -6.04 13.61
CA THR A 451 6.38 -5.69 15.00
C THR A 451 7.85 -5.33 15.22
N PHE A 452 8.74 -5.80 14.35
CA PHE A 452 10.15 -5.36 14.40
C PHE A 452 10.33 -3.89 14.05
N CYS A 453 9.30 -3.24 13.50
CA CYS A 453 9.29 -1.81 13.21
C CYS A 453 8.51 -0.99 14.25
N ASP A 454 8.21 -1.55 15.43
CA ASP A 454 7.64 -0.77 16.53
C ASP A 454 8.64 0.30 16.99
N TRP A 455 8.18 1.54 17.20
CA TRP A 455 9.00 2.60 17.79
C TRP A 455 9.61 2.21 19.13
N LYS A 456 8.94 1.36 19.94
CA LYS A 456 9.50 0.81 21.19
C LYS A 456 10.81 0.07 20.99
N ILE A 457 11.03 -0.48 19.80
CA ILE A 457 12.28 -1.18 19.42
C ILE A 457 13.21 -0.20 18.72
N LEU A 458 12.72 0.47 17.67
CA LEU A 458 13.55 1.26 16.76
C LEU A 458 14.06 2.58 17.36
N VAL A 459 13.41 3.10 18.41
CA VAL A 459 13.87 4.31 19.13
C VAL A 459 15.29 4.14 19.69
N ASN A 460 15.72 2.91 20.00
CA ASN A 460 17.07 2.67 20.51
C ASN A 460 18.16 3.08 19.50
N ASN A 461 17.89 2.99 18.20
CA ASN A 461 18.84 3.46 17.18
C ASN A 461 19.03 4.99 17.25
N TYR A 462 17.98 5.73 17.59
CA TYR A 462 18.06 7.18 17.80
C TYR A 462 18.87 7.52 19.06
N PHE A 463 18.67 6.77 20.15
CA PHE A 463 19.46 6.96 21.37
C PHE A 463 20.95 6.67 21.13
N GLU A 464 21.29 5.64 20.36
CA GLU A 464 22.68 5.37 19.96
C GLU A 464 23.24 6.49 19.08
N ALA A 465 22.49 6.99 18.09
CA ALA A 465 22.91 8.13 17.27
C ALA A 465 23.21 9.39 18.10
N HIS A 466 22.36 9.65 19.10
CA HIS A 466 22.50 10.77 20.04
C HIS A 466 23.73 10.62 20.92
N LYS A 467 23.96 9.42 21.45
CA LYS A 467 25.15 9.08 22.24
C LYS A 467 26.43 9.26 21.42
N MET A 468 26.46 8.73 20.19
CA MET A 468 27.59 8.89 19.26
C MET A 468 27.90 10.36 18.97
N ALA A 469 26.87 11.19 18.79
CA ALA A 469 27.05 12.62 18.53
C ALA A 469 27.66 13.36 19.72
N MET A 470 27.20 13.04 20.94
CA MET A 470 27.76 13.58 22.17
C MET A 470 29.22 13.21 22.37
N GLU A 471 29.60 11.96 22.09
CA GLU A 471 30.99 11.49 22.19
C GLU A 471 31.90 12.23 21.20
N LYS A 472 31.46 12.38 19.94
CA LYS A 472 32.22 13.13 18.91
C LYS A 472 32.35 14.62 19.23
N MET A 473 31.32 15.25 19.80
CA MET A 473 31.36 16.65 20.21
C MET A 473 32.37 16.88 21.35
N LYS A 474 32.38 16.02 22.38
CA LYS A 474 33.34 16.11 23.50
C LYS A 474 34.80 16.03 23.05
N ILE A 475 35.09 15.25 22.01
CA ILE A 475 36.44 15.15 21.44
C ILE A 475 36.85 16.48 20.78
N LYS A 476 35.90 17.17 20.11
CA LYS A 476 36.17 18.48 19.47
C LYS A 476 36.39 19.60 20.48
N VAL A 477 35.72 19.59 21.63
CA VAL A 477 35.89 20.63 22.67
C VAL A 477 37.22 20.48 23.41
N LYS A 478 37.79 19.27 23.45
CA LYS A 478 39.09 18.99 24.11
C LYS A 478 40.31 19.26 23.25
N LYS A 479 40.14 19.45 21.93
CA LYS A 479 41.20 19.79 20.98
C LYS A 479 41.11 21.26 20.63
#